data_AF-A0A933LQG7-F1
#
_entry.id   AF-A0A933LQG7-F1
#
_cell.length_a   1.000
_cell.length_b   1.000
_cell.length_c   1.000
_cell.angle_alpha   90.00
_cell.angle_beta   90.00
_cell.angle_gamma   90.00
#
_symmetry.space_group_name_H-M   'P 1'
#
loop_
_entity.id
_entity.type
_entity.pdbx_description
1 polymer ?
#
loop_
_entity_poly.entity_id
_entity_poly.type
_entity_poly.pdbx_seq_one_letter_code
_entity_poly.pdbx_strand_id
1 'polypeptide(L)'
;MLVNPAMKENILKIGKTRRSSEERALELSRNSGVPIEFLVAYEEKMIDCDVAEAMVHERLKKFRLNAGREFFCVPLKVAIQVIQKVANELITSHKKVSK
;
A
#
# COMPACT_ATOMS: atom_id res chain seq x y z
N MET A 1 3.44 1.84 -1.05
CA MET A 1 3.33 1.84 0.43
C MET A 1 4.22 2.93 0.99
N LEU A 2 3.68 3.75 1.88
CA LEU A 2 4.37 4.92 2.44
C LEU A 2 4.51 4.80 3.96
N VAL A 3 5.56 5.39 4.50
CA VAL A 3 5.81 5.54 5.95
C VAL A 3 6.04 7.00 6.28
N ASN A 4 5.80 7.37 7.52
CA ASN A 4 6.07 8.71 8.03
C ASN A 4 6.85 8.57 9.34
N PRO A 5 8.10 9.08 9.43
CA PRO A 5 8.93 8.95 10.63
C PRO A 5 8.31 9.54 11.92
N ALA A 6 7.36 10.47 11.80
CA ALA A 6 6.65 11.03 12.96
C ALA A 6 5.48 10.16 13.44
N MET A 7 5.12 9.09 12.72
CA MET A 7 4.09 8.15 13.15
C MET A 7 4.68 7.05 14.03
N LYS A 8 3.81 6.39 14.81
CA LYS A 8 4.22 5.25 15.64
C LYS A 8 4.78 4.12 14.77
N GLU A 9 5.63 3.30 15.37
CA GLU A 9 6.21 2.13 14.71
C GLU A 9 5.12 1.25 14.08
N ASN A 10 5.44 0.68 12.91
CA ASN A 10 4.56 -0.20 12.13
C ASN A 10 3.28 0.46 11.59
N ILE A 11 3.13 1.79 11.68
CA ILE A 11 2.07 2.51 10.97
C ILE A 11 2.49 2.72 9.51
N LEU A 12 1.80 2.01 8.62
CA LEU A 12 2.03 2.05 7.18
C LEU A 12 0.81 2.63 6.47
N LYS A 13 1.03 3.51 5.49
CA LYS A 13 -0.01 3.90 4.52
C LYS A 13 0.08 2.98 3.31
N ILE A 14 -0.95 2.17 3.11
CA ILE A 14 -1.01 1.19 2.02
C ILE A 14 -2.10 1.62 1.04
N GLY A 15 -1.71 2.23 -0.07
CA GLY A 15 -2.62 2.57 -1.16
C GLY A 15 -1.93 2.44 -2.51
N LYS A 16 -2.66 2.76 -3.56
CA LYS A 16 -2.20 2.73 -4.96
C LYS A 16 -1.95 4.12 -5.53
N THR A 17 -1.25 4.14 -6.64
CA THR A 17 -1.08 5.33 -7.50
C THR A 17 -0.96 4.86 -8.95
N ARG A 18 -1.44 5.69 -9.88
CA ARG A 18 -1.21 5.53 -11.33
C ARG A 18 -0.06 6.42 -11.83
N ARG A 19 0.53 7.22 -10.94
CA ARG A 19 1.75 8.03 -11.13
C ARG A 19 2.91 7.36 -10.39
N SER A 20 4.06 8.01 -10.24
CA SER A 20 5.12 7.45 -9.39
C SER A 20 4.73 7.44 -7.90
N SER A 21 5.31 6.50 -7.14
CA SER A 21 5.13 6.44 -5.68
C SER A 21 5.70 7.69 -4.99
N GLU A 22 6.80 8.23 -5.53
CA GLU A 22 7.48 9.43 -5.02
C GLU A 22 6.60 10.68 -5.19
N GLU A 23 5.99 10.87 -6.36
CA GLU A 23 5.08 11.99 -6.61
C GLU A 23 3.90 11.95 -5.64
N ARG A 24 3.33 10.76 -5.39
CA ARG A 24 2.23 10.58 -4.44
C ARG A 24 2.68 10.84 -3.00
N ALA A 25 3.90 10.43 -2.64
CA ALA A 25 4.48 10.70 -1.32
C ALA A 25 4.63 12.22 -1.10
N LEU A 26 5.18 12.94 -2.09
CA LEU A 26 5.33 14.40 -2.06
C LEU A 26 3.98 15.12 -1.97
N GLU A 27 3.00 14.71 -2.78
CA GLU A 27 1.64 15.30 -2.77
C GLU A 27 0.98 15.18 -1.39
N LEU A 28 1.06 14.00 -0.77
CA LEU A 28 0.49 13.75 0.55
C LEU A 28 1.23 14.48 1.68
N SER A 29 2.54 14.69 1.51
CA SER A 29 3.38 15.39 2.49
C SER A 29 3.06 16.87 2.60
N ARG A 30 2.45 17.48 1.58
CA ARG A 30 2.08 18.90 1.56
C ARG A 30 0.83 19.25 2.39
N ASN A 31 0.10 18.24 2.89
CA ASN A 31 -1.10 18.49 3.70
C ASN A 31 -0.73 19.07 5.07
N SER A 32 -1.42 20.13 5.50
CA SER A 32 -1.18 20.86 6.75
C SER A 32 -1.29 20.03 8.04
N GLY A 33 -1.79 18.80 7.96
CA GLY A 33 -1.86 17.85 9.08
C GLY A 33 -0.73 16.82 9.12
N VAL A 34 0.28 16.93 8.25
CA VAL A 34 1.39 15.98 8.12
C VAL A 34 2.67 16.62 8.67
N PRO A 35 3.21 16.15 9.82
CA PRO A 35 4.32 16.82 10.51
C PRO A 35 5.70 16.59 9.85
N ILE A 36 5.89 15.44 9.22
CA ILE A 36 7.11 15.05 8.48
C ILE A 36 6.66 14.44 7.15
N GLU A 37 7.44 14.58 6.09
CA GLU A 37 7.13 13.97 4.80
C GLU A 37 6.95 12.45 4.85
N PHE A 38 6.09 11.95 3.97
CA PHE A 38 5.98 10.54 3.69
C PHE A 38 7.15 10.09 2.82
N LEU A 39 7.70 8.93 3.15
CA LEU A 39 8.73 8.25 2.38
C LEU A 39 8.15 6.99 1.74
N VAL A 40 8.63 6.64 0.54
CA VAL A 40 8.27 5.39 -0.12
C VAL A 40 9.03 4.25 0.55
N ALA A 41 8.31 3.38 1.27
CA ALA A 41 8.91 2.21 1.90
C ALA A 41 8.94 0.98 0.99
N TYR A 42 7.98 0.89 0.07
CA TYR A 42 7.88 -0.20 -0.90
C TYR A 42 6.93 0.19 -2.03
N GLU A 43 7.24 -0.25 -3.24
CA GLU A 43 6.34 -0.19 -4.38
C GLU A 43 6.36 -1.51 -5.16
N GLU A 44 5.24 -1.80 -5.81
CA GLU A 44 5.05 -3.01 -6.63
C GLU A 44 4.17 -2.64 -7.81
N LYS A 45 4.60 -3.01 -9.02
CA LYS A 45 3.81 -2.76 -10.23
C LYS A 45 2.73 -3.84 -10.36
N MET A 46 1.49 -3.39 -10.52
CA MET A 46 0.31 -4.26 -10.62
C MET A 46 -0.34 -4.10 -12.00
N ILE A 47 -0.82 -5.21 -12.57
CA ILE A 47 -1.62 -5.19 -13.80
C ILE A 47 -2.93 -4.45 -13.55
N ASP A 48 -3.59 -4.79 -12.43
CA ASP A 48 -4.79 -4.11 -11.95
C ASP A 48 -4.56 -3.62 -10.52
N CYS A 49 -4.18 -2.35 -10.39
CA CYS A 49 -3.88 -1.74 -9.10
C CYS A 49 -5.14 -1.52 -8.23
N ASP A 50 -6.32 -1.42 -8.85
CA ASP A 50 -7.59 -1.26 -8.17
C ASP A 50 -7.95 -2.56 -7.43
N VAL A 51 -7.91 -3.70 -8.15
CA VAL A 51 -8.15 -5.03 -7.58
C VAL A 51 -7.08 -5.39 -6.56
N ALA A 52 -5.80 -5.12 -6.86
CA ALA A 52 -4.69 -5.42 -5.96
C ALA A 52 -4.84 -4.68 -4.62
N GLU A 53 -5.18 -3.39 -4.64
CA GLU A 53 -5.39 -2.60 -3.42
C GLU A 53 -6.52 -3.18 -2.56
N ALA A 54 -7.66 -3.48 -3.18
CA ALA A 54 -8.81 -4.06 -2.48
C ALA A 54 -8.45 -5.40 -1.81
N MET A 55 -7.74 -6.29 -2.52
CA MET A 55 -7.29 -7.57 -1.97
C MET A 55 -6.30 -7.40 -0.82
N VAL A 56 -5.34 -6.48 -0.93
CA VAL A 56 -4.38 -6.19 0.14
C VAL A 56 -5.10 -5.61 1.37
N HIS A 57 -6.03 -4.69 1.17
CA HIS A 57 -6.81 -4.07 2.26
C HIS A 57 -7.67 -5.10 2.99
N GLU A 58 -8.32 -6.02 2.28
CA GLU A 58 -9.11 -7.10 2.89
C GLU A 58 -8.21 -8.04 3.70
N ARG A 59 -7.07 -8.46 3.16
CA ARG A 59 -6.12 -9.36 3.87
C ARG A 59 -5.51 -8.73 5.11
N LEU A 60 -5.33 -7.41 5.10
CA LEU A 60 -4.78 -6.64 6.21
C LEU A 60 -5.85 -5.96 7.07
N LYS A 61 -7.13 -6.26 6.85
CA LYS A 61 -8.25 -5.56 7.52
C LYS A 61 -8.16 -5.56 9.04
N LYS A 62 -7.69 -6.66 9.64
CA LYS A 62 -7.49 -6.75 11.10
C LYS A 62 -6.42 -5.80 11.66
N PHE A 63 -5.53 -5.30 10.80
CA PHE A 63 -4.48 -4.34 11.16
C PHE A 63 -4.88 -2.89 10.82
N ARG A 64 -6.06 -2.65 10.22
CA ARG A 64 -6.49 -1.33 9.77
C ARG A 64 -6.83 -0.45 10.98
N LEU A 65 -6.23 0.73 11.05
CA LEU A 65 -6.42 1.67 12.17
C LEU A 65 -7.75 2.41 12.10
N ASN A 66 -8.24 2.67 10.89
CA ASN A 66 -9.49 3.40 10.67
C ASN A 66 -10.14 2.94 9.35
N ALA A 67 -11.45 2.67 9.37
CA ALA A 67 -12.18 2.19 8.21
C ALA A 67 -12.16 3.18 7.02
N GLY A 68 -12.18 4.48 7.29
CA GLY A 68 -12.17 5.54 6.27
C GLY A 68 -10.78 5.95 5.79
N ARG A 69 -9.70 5.33 6.31
CA ARG A 69 -8.34 5.66 5.91
C ARG A 69 -7.53 4.40 5.57
N GLU A 70 -6.46 4.60 4.83
CA GLU A 70 -5.61 3.53 4.32
C GLU A 70 -4.37 3.29 5.21
N PHE A 71 -4.56 3.42 6.54
CA PHE A 71 -3.48 3.25 7.52
C PHE A 71 -3.62 1.92 8.25
N PHE A 72 -2.51 1.20 8.36
CA PHE A 72 -2.45 -0.13 8.93
C PHE A 72 -1.30 -0.19 9.96
N CYS A 73 -1.55 -0.79 11.12
CA CYS A 73 -0.53 -1.09 12.12
C CYS A 73 -0.07 -2.54 11.94
N VAL A 74 0.95 -2.74 11.12
CA VAL A 74 1.44 -4.06 10.72
C VAL A 74 2.95 -3.99 10.44
N PRO A 75 3.75 -4.99 10.81
CA PRO A 75 5.18 -4.98 10.50
C PRO A 75 5.43 -4.87 8.99
N LEU A 76 6.40 -4.03 8.60
CA LEU A 76 6.73 -3.75 7.20
C LEU A 76 6.91 -5.03 6.37
N LYS A 77 7.68 -5.99 6.91
CA LYS A 77 7.92 -7.29 6.29
C LYS A 77 6.63 -8.06 5.99
N VAL A 78 5.66 -8.02 6.91
CA VAL A 78 4.37 -8.71 6.74
C VAL A 78 3.54 -8.04 5.65
N ALA A 79 3.50 -6.70 5.62
CA ALA A 79 2.79 -5.96 4.58
C ALA A 79 3.37 -6.26 3.18
N ILE A 80 4.71 -6.24 3.03
CA ILE A 80 5.40 -6.56 1.77
C ILE A 80 5.04 -7.98 1.30
N GLN A 81 5.10 -8.97 2.20
CA GLN A 81 4.74 -10.36 1.86
C GLN A 81 3.29 -10.49 1.37
N VAL A 82 2.35 -9.75 1.96
CA VAL A 82 0.95 -9.76 1.51
C VAL A 82 0.81 -9.13 0.13
N ILE A 83 1.46 -7.99 -0.12
CA ILE A 83 1.46 -7.31 -1.42
C ILE A 83 2.03 -8.22 -2.52
N GLN A 84 3.19 -8.84 -2.27
CA GLN A 84 3.83 -9.75 -3.22
C GLN A 84 2.98 -11.00 -3.51
N LYS A 85 2.27 -11.55 -2.51
CA LYS A 85 1.34 -12.67 -2.74
C LYS A 85 0.19 -12.25 -3.67
N VAL A 86 -0.43 -11.10 -3.39
CA VAL A 86 -1.51 -10.56 -4.24
C VAL A 86 -1.01 -10.32 -5.67
N ALA A 87 0.18 -9.74 -5.84
CA ALA A 87 0.79 -9.54 -7.17
C ALA A 87 0.91 -10.85 -7.94
N ASN A 88 1.48 -11.88 -7.31
CA ASN A 88 1.67 -13.20 -7.92
C ASN A 88 0.34 -13.89 -8.27
N GLU A 89 -0.67 -13.77 -7.42
CA GLU A 89 -2.00 -14.32 -7.68
C GLU A 89 -2.67 -13.65 -8.88
N LEU A 90 -2.57 -12.32 -9.00
CA LEU A 90 -3.11 -11.60 -10.14
C LEU A 90 -2.39 -11.96 -11.44
N ILE A 91 -1.06 -12.10 -11.42
CA ILE A 91 -0.28 -12.56 -12.59
C ILE A 91 -0.71 -13.97 -13.01
N THR A 92 -0.91 -14.88 -12.06
CA THR A 92 -1.30 -16.27 -12.32
C THR A 92 -2.71 -16.36 -12.89
N SER A 93 -3.65 -15.57 -12.35
CA SER A 93 -5.03 -15.50 -12.83
C SER A 93 -5.11 -14.93 -14.26
N HIS A 94 -4.31 -13.92 -14.60
CA HIS A 94 -4.25 -13.40 -15.97
C HIS A 94 -3.75 -14.46 -16.97
N LYS A 95 -2.74 -15.26 -16.61
CA LYS A 95 -2.22 -16.32 -17.49
C LYS A 95 -3.22 -17.47 -17.74
N LYS A 96 -4.19 -17.69 -16.85
CA LYS A 96 -5.23 -18.71 -17.04
C LYS A 96 -6.38 -18.24 -17.94
N VAL A 97 -6.63 -16.94 -18.03
CA VAL A 97 -7.70 -16.37 -18.87
C VAL A 97 -7.26 -16.19 -20.32
N SER A 98 -5.95 -16.08 -20.57
CA SER A 98 -5.38 -15.94 -21.93
C SER A 98 -5.02 -17.27 -22.62
N LYS A 99 -5.44 -18.41 -22.07
CA LYS A 99 -5.33 -19.75 -22.67
C LYS A 99 -6.72 -20.31 -22.91
#